data_AF-A0A0F7QCS0-F1
#
_entry.id   AF-A0A0F7QCS0-F1
#
_cell.length_a   1.000
_cell.length_b   1.000
_cell.length_c   1.000
_cell.angle_alpha   90.00
_cell.angle_beta   90.00
_cell.angle_gamma   90.00
#
_symmetry.space_group_name_H-M   'P 1'
#
loop_
_entity.id
_entity.type
_entity.pdbx_description
1 polymer ?
#
loop_
_entity_poly.entity_id
_entity_poly.type
_entity_poly.pdbx_seq_one_letter_code
_entity_poly.pdbx_strand_id
1 'polypeptide(L)' 'GAKAHDWMPGKPGEDSALALAMAHVILTEGLWSREFVGDFKDGANAFKAGATVDEAAFEEKLTNGLVKWWNLELKDRT' A
#
# COMPACT_ATOMS: atom_id res chain seq x y z
N GLY A 1 -22.06 -24.40 4.30
CA GLY A 1 -20.70 -24.60 4.84
C GLY A 1 -19.81 -23.52 4.28
N ALA A 2 -19.48 -22.53 5.10
CA ALA A 2 -18.57 -21.45 4.71
C ALA A 2 -17.15 -22.04 4.65
N LYS A 3 -16.62 -22.21 3.44
CA LYS A 3 -15.26 -22.72 3.20
C LYS A 3 -14.32 -21.52 3.10
N ALA A 4 -13.75 -21.11 4.22
CA ALA A 4 -12.53 -20.31 4.28
C ALA A 4 -11.40 -21.21 4.80
N HIS A 5 -10.19 -21.03 4.29
CA HIS A 5 -9.02 -21.85 4.66
C HIS A 5 -8.41 -21.43 6.01
N ASP A 6 -8.73 -20.23 6.49
CA ASP A 6 -8.31 -19.73 7.79
C ASP A 6 -9.38 -18.82 8.39
N TRP A 7 -9.62 -18.94 9.69
CA TRP A 7 -10.63 -18.16 10.42
C TRP A 7 -9.92 -17.31 11.46
N MET A 8 -9.77 -16.02 11.17
CA MET A 8 -9.32 -15.03 12.16
C MET A 8 -10.53 -14.48 12.93
N PRO A 9 -10.58 -14.59 14.27
CA PRO A 9 -11.61 -13.93 15.06
C PRO A 9 -11.31 -12.43 15.13
N GLY A 10 -11.76 -11.67 14.13
CA GLY A 10 -11.62 -10.22 14.10
C GLY A 10 -12.55 -9.55 15.10
N LYS A 11 -12.02 -8.69 15.99
CA LYS A 11 -12.84 -7.73 16.72
C LYS A 11 -13.41 -6.73 15.71
N PRO A 12 -14.71 -6.37 15.77
CA PRO A 12 -15.29 -5.41 14.84
C PRO A 12 -14.53 -4.08 14.87
N GLY A 13 -13.83 -3.73 13.78
CA GLY A 13 -13.13 -2.45 13.62
C GLY A 13 -11.61 -2.53 13.36
N GLU A 14 -10.96 -3.67 13.59
CA GLU A 14 -9.50 -3.83 13.40
C GLU A 14 -9.08 -4.24 11.97
N ASP A 15 -10.02 -4.68 11.12
CA ASP A 15 -9.72 -5.11 9.75
C ASP A 15 -9.13 -3.99 8.88
N SER A 16 -9.47 -2.73 9.20
CA SER A 16 -8.94 -1.54 8.51
C SER A 16 -7.46 -1.32 8.81
N ALA A 17 -7.03 -1.51 10.06
CA ALA A 17 -5.63 -1.40 10.45
C ALA A 17 -4.79 -2.54 9.86
N LEU A 18 -5.35 -3.75 9.81
CA LEU A 18 -4.71 -4.90 9.18
C LEU A 18 -4.51 -4.70 7.68
N ALA A 19 -5.54 -4.24 6.96
CA ALA A 19 -5.45 -3.95 5.53
C ALA A 19 -4.41 -2.85 5.23
N LEU A 20 -4.32 -1.84 6.09
CA LEU A 20 -3.33 -0.76 5.98
C LEU A 20 -1.90 -1.27 6.23
N ALA A 21 -1.69 -2.13 7.23
CA ALA A 21 -0.39 -2.76 7.47
C ALA A 21 0.05 -3.64 6.29
N MET A 22 -0.87 -4.42 5.70
CA MET A 22 -0.59 -5.20 4.51
C MET A 22 -0.24 -4.32 3.30
N ALA A 23 -1.00 -3.23 3.09
CA ALA A 23 -0.72 -2.26 2.03
C ALA A 23 0.65 -1.59 2.21
N HIS A 24 1.03 -1.25 3.46
CA HIS A 24 2.36 -0.73 3.77
C HIS A 24 3.46 -1.71 3.35
N VAL A 25 3.36 -2.99 3.74
CA VAL A 25 4.35 -4.02 3.35
C VAL A 25 4.44 -4.18 1.84
N ILE A 26 3.30 -4.32 1.14
CA ILE A 26 3.25 -4.48 -0.32
C ILE A 26 3.95 -3.32 -1.03
N LEU A 27 3.76 -2.08 -0.56
CA LEU A 27 4.40 -0.90 -1.12
C LEU A 27 5.89 -0.83 -0.75
N THR A 28 6.28 -1.13 0.48
CA THR A 28 7.72 -1.11 0.85
C THR A 28 8.53 -2.21 0.18
N GLU A 29 7.94 -3.38 -0.08
CA GLU A 29 8.62 -4.52 -0.71
C GLU A 29 8.59 -4.48 -2.24
N GLY A 30 7.86 -3.54 -2.86
CA GLY A 30 7.82 -3.46 -4.32
C GLY A 30 6.85 -4.44 -4.99
N LEU A 31 5.93 -5.03 -4.23
CA LEU A 31 5.07 -6.14 -4.65
C LEU A 31 3.76 -5.72 -5.30
N TRP A 32 3.54 -4.42 -5.52
CA TRP A 32 2.31 -3.93 -6.17
C TRP A 32 2.28 -4.24 -7.66
N SER A 33 1.07 -4.30 -8.24
CA SER A 33 0.91 -4.52 -9.68
C SER A 33 1.26 -3.24 -10.46
N ARG A 34 2.44 -3.21 -11.09
CA ARG A 34 2.92 -2.07 -11.92
C ARG A 34 2.09 -1.84 -13.20
N GLU A 35 1.37 -2.86 -13.66
CA GLU A 35 0.47 -2.74 -14.81
C GLU A 35 -0.81 -1.98 -14.45
N PHE A 36 -1.31 -2.17 -13.23
CA PHE A 36 -2.55 -1.55 -12.77
C PHE A 36 -2.29 -0.22 -12.05
N VAL A 37 -1.37 -0.24 -11.08
CA VAL A 37 -1.10 0.90 -10.22
C VAL A 37 -0.24 1.92 -10.95
N GLY A 38 0.86 1.48 -11.54
CA GLY A 38 1.90 2.35 -12.07
C GLY A 38 3.26 2.04 -11.46
N ASP A 39 4.24 2.89 -11.76
CA ASP A 39 5.60 2.70 -11.27
C ASP A 39 6.33 4.04 -11.12
N PHE A 40 7.46 4.02 -10.40
CA PHE A 40 8.33 5.18 -10.29
C PHE A 40 9.05 5.46 -11.61
N LYS A 41 9.25 6.74 -11.92
CA LYS A 41 9.95 7.19 -13.14
C LYS A 41 11.40 6.72 -13.21
N ASP A 42 12.03 6.55 -12.06
CA ASP A 42 13.40 6.04 -11.92
C ASP A 42 13.46 4.50 -11.84
N GLY A 43 12.31 3.82 -11.81
CA GLY A 43 12.17 2.37 -11.63
C GLY A 43 12.59 1.87 -10.24
N ALA A 44 13.00 2.76 -9.33
CA ALA A 44 13.44 2.46 -7.99
C ALA A 44 12.29 2.65 -7.00
N ASN A 45 12.11 1.71 -6.08
CA ASN A 45 11.07 1.84 -5.07
C ASN A 45 11.44 2.94 -4.07
N ALA A 46 10.71 4.05 -4.09
CA ALA A 46 10.86 5.14 -3.12
C ALA A 46 9.94 5.00 -1.90
N PHE A 47 8.98 4.06 -1.90
CA PHE A 47 8.14 3.79 -0.73
C PHE A 47 8.96 3.16 0.39
N LYS A 48 9.32 3.96 1.39
CA LYS A 48 10.06 3.52 2.58
C LYS A 48 9.32 3.99 3.84
N ALA A 49 9.19 3.11 4.82
CA ALA A 49 8.57 3.43 6.10
C ALA A 49 9.16 4.74 6.69
N GLY A 50 8.28 5.66 7.09
CA GLY A 50 8.62 6.98 7.60
C GLY A 50 9.11 8.00 6.56
N ALA A 51 9.26 7.62 5.29
CA ALA A 51 9.69 8.52 4.21
C ALA A 51 8.51 8.98 3.35
N THR A 52 8.47 10.27 3.07
CA THR A 52 7.54 10.85 2.10
C THR A 52 8.05 10.64 0.69
N VAL A 53 7.12 10.44 -0.24
CA VAL A 53 7.37 10.24 -1.66
C VAL A 53 6.81 11.43 -2.44
N ASP A 54 7.52 11.90 -3.45
CA ASP A 54 7.01 12.96 -4.33
C ASP A 54 5.95 12.41 -5.29
N GLU A 55 4.77 13.03 -5.32
CA GLU A 55 3.68 12.67 -6.24
C GLU A 55 4.12 12.78 -7.71
N ALA A 56 5.07 13.68 -8.01
CA ALA A 56 5.61 13.83 -9.37
C ALA A 56 6.60 12.73 -9.77
N ALA A 57 7.11 11.96 -8.80
CA ALA A 57 8.08 10.88 -9.05
C ALA A 57 7.40 9.56 -9.45
N PHE A 58 6.09 9.43 -9.23
CA PHE A 58 5.33 8.22 -9.52
C PHE A 58 4.38 8.46 -10.70
N GLU A 59 4.39 7.55 -11.68
CA GLU A 59 3.44 7.58 -12.79
C GLU A 59 2.34 6.56 -12.56
N GLU A 60 1.17 7.06 -12.15
CA GLU A 60 -0.02 6.25 -11.97
C GLU A 60 -0.65 5.90 -13.33
N LYS A 61 -1.15 4.66 -13.46
CA LYS A 61 -1.82 4.19 -14.68
C LYS A 61 -3.34 4.16 -14.55
N LEU A 62 -3.87 3.26 -13.72
CA LEU A 62 -5.31 3.08 -13.48
C LEU A 62 -5.71 3.46 -12.05
N THR A 63 -4.79 4.10 -11.32
CA THR A 63 -5.01 4.57 -9.95
C THR A 63 -4.82 6.09 -9.89
N ASN A 64 -5.33 6.71 -8.83
CA ASN A 64 -5.12 8.13 -8.58
C ASN A 64 -4.93 8.40 -7.08
N GLY A 65 -3.86 9.09 -6.74
CA GLY A 65 -3.56 9.52 -5.37
C GLY A 65 -2.92 8.46 -4.48
N LEU A 66 -2.28 7.42 -5.03
CA LEU A 66 -1.54 6.42 -4.24
C LEU A 66 -0.43 7.08 -3.40
N VAL A 67 0.37 7.95 -4.02
CA VAL A 67 1.47 8.65 -3.31
C VAL A 67 0.94 9.60 -2.25
N LYS A 68 -0.18 10.27 -2.54
CA LYS A 68 -0.86 11.12 -1.56
C LYS A 68 -1.35 10.31 -0.36
N TRP A 69 -1.99 9.17 -0.61
CA TRP A 69 -2.42 8.25 0.45
C TRP A 69 -1.23 7.72 1.25
N TRP A 70 -0.12 7.39 0.58
CA TRP A 70 1.12 7.01 1.23
C TRP A 70 1.62 8.08 2.20
N ASN A 71 1.72 9.31 1.74
CA ASN A 71 2.23 10.44 2.51
C ASN A 71 1.36 10.84 3.70
N LEU A 72 0.05 10.61 3.60
CA LEU A 72 -0.92 10.96 4.62
C LEU A 72 -1.07 9.88 5.68
N GLU A 73 -1.05 8.60 5.29
CA GLU A 73 -1.57 7.55 6.17
C GLU A 73 -0.77 6.24 6.20
N LEU A 74 -0.07 5.85 5.13
CA LEU A 74 0.67 4.58 5.15
C LEU A 74 2.09 4.72 5.69
N LYS A 75 2.80 5.82 5.41
CA LYS A 75 4.23 5.96 5.75
C LYS A 75 4.50 5.76 7.25
N ASP A 76 3.54 6.10 8.12
CA ASP A 76 3.68 6.08 9.58
C ASP A 76 3.00 4.84 10.23
N ARG A 77 2.35 3.99 9.42
CA ARG A 77 1.69 2.76 9.89
C ARG A 77 2.64 1.57 9.76
N THR A 78 3.54 1.44 10.73
CA THR A 78 4.46 0.30 10.90
C THR A 78 3.99 -0.65 12.00
#